data_AF-A0A8H6ZGG2-F1
#
_entry.id   AF-A0A8H6ZGG2-F1
#
_cell.length_a   1.000
_cell.length_b   1.000
_cell.length_c   1.000
_cell.angle_alpha   90.00
_cell.angle_beta   90.00
_cell.angle_gamma   90.00
#
_symmetry.space_group_name_H-M   'P 1'
#
loop_
_entity.id
_entity.type
_entity.pdbx_description
1 polymer ?
#
loop_
_entity_poly.entity_id
_entity_poly.type
_entity_poly.pdbx_seq_one_letter_code
_entity_poly.pdbx_strand_id
1 'polypeptide(L)'
;MATMALLEFPPPQDALRNPEKWNSDWEALLRRELAFPSLPRLLFQRKMMEITMIPMGLQATLASYPSWVSNTCATQRNITEEALRHFSRFDLETRWMDAGPDVRGKHILDAMVSLCSKARNLNEARSYCPELSLKRLRADGKVFLDLLKSVMLEDASFIPTEPKFVSYPGWDAWAADQDKLNDSELKKMSLAEILILRTKLISYVVQFALRSCFGLLPPSFMVQKEHKSGQKANAPTLPPVLTELLGGSEAAKPRFKDEKAAMKARHSQRPGQCCYLGCSKTEPPDGSVKFLRCKPCFDKMQRQVLTAQERARLQTGNFVTKLYYAVRP
;
A
#
# COMPACT_ATOMS: atom_id res chain seq x y z
N MET A 1 -28.64 14.49 3.76
CA MET A 1 -27.32 13.82 3.71
C MET A 1 -27.40 12.59 4.59
N ALA A 2 -27.57 11.41 3.99
CA ALA A 2 -27.52 10.17 4.75
C ALA A 2 -26.16 10.10 5.44
N THR A 3 -26.14 9.87 6.75
CA THR A 3 -24.95 9.57 7.53
C THR A 3 -24.19 8.46 6.82
N MET A 4 -23.16 8.82 6.04
CA MET A 4 -22.07 7.90 5.74
C MET A 4 -21.50 7.54 7.11
N ALA A 5 -22.02 6.49 7.72
CA ALA A 5 -21.45 5.92 8.91
C ALA A 5 -19.98 5.72 8.58
N LEU A 6 -19.11 6.49 9.26
CA LEU A 6 -17.68 6.45 9.02
C LEU A 6 -17.27 4.99 9.15
N LEU A 7 -16.83 4.40 8.03
CA LEU A 7 -16.28 3.06 8.04
C LEU A 7 -14.99 3.12 8.85
N GLU A 8 -15.10 2.87 10.16
CA GLU A 8 -13.97 2.88 11.07
C GLU A 8 -13.18 1.59 10.87
N PHE A 9 -12.00 1.72 10.26
CA PHE A 9 -11.06 0.60 10.15
C PHE A 9 -10.35 0.38 11.49
N PRO A 10 -10.03 -0.88 11.84
CA PRO A 10 -9.17 -1.17 12.97
C PRO A 10 -7.85 -0.37 12.86
N PRO A 11 -7.46 0.35 13.93
CA PRO A 11 -6.25 1.17 13.90
C PRO A 11 -4.98 0.35 13.60
N PRO A 12 -4.02 0.88 12.82
CA PRO A 12 -2.78 0.18 12.50
C PRO A 12 -1.98 -0.33 13.72
N GLN A 13 -1.98 0.44 14.81
CA GLN A 13 -1.26 0.09 16.04
C GLN A 13 -1.83 -1.15 16.74
N ASP A 14 -3.12 -1.45 16.55
CA ASP A 14 -3.76 -2.60 17.20
C ASP A 14 -3.34 -3.91 16.54
N ALA A 15 -2.86 -3.87 15.29
CA ALA A 15 -2.27 -5.01 14.61
C ALA A 15 -1.09 -5.61 15.39
N LEU A 16 -0.30 -4.78 16.09
CA LEU A 16 0.83 -5.27 16.91
C LEU A 16 0.41 -5.71 18.31
N ARG A 17 -0.65 -5.10 18.86
CA ARG A 17 -1.09 -5.32 20.25
C ARG A 17 -1.98 -6.54 20.38
N ASN A 18 -2.88 -6.74 19.41
CA ASN A 18 -3.81 -7.84 19.37
C ASN A 18 -4.09 -8.24 17.89
N PRO A 19 -3.12 -8.90 17.23
CA PRO A 19 -3.19 -9.30 15.83
C PRO A 19 -4.50 -10.01 15.44
N GLU A 20 -4.92 -10.97 16.24
CA GLU A 20 -6.05 -11.85 15.97
C GLU A 20 -7.35 -11.07 16.04
N LYS A 21 -7.53 -10.26 17.09
CA LYS A 21 -8.71 -9.38 17.21
C LYS A 21 -8.72 -8.34 16.11
N TRP A 22 -7.59 -7.67 15.85
CA TRP A 22 -7.48 -6.68 14.79
C TRP A 22 -7.87 -7.25 13.42
N ASN A 23 -7.42 -8.47 13.11
CA ASN A 23 -7.80 -9.16 11.88
C ASN A 23 -9.27 -9.60 11.89
N SER A 24 -9.78 -10.12 13.01
CA SER A 24 -11.18 -10.54 13.15
C SER A 24 -12.16 -9.38 12.97
N ASP A 25 -11.87 -8.23 13.59
CA ASP A 25 -12.66 -7.01 13.43
C ASP A 25 -12.67 -6.57 11.96
N TRP A 26 -11.53 -6.68 11.28
CA TRP A 26 -11.43 -6.39 9.86
C TRP A 26 -12.22 -7.37 8.98
N GLU A 27 -12.14 -8.68 9.23
CA GLU A 27 -12.92 -9.68 8.50
C GLU A 27 -14.43 -9.54 8.77
N ALA A 28 -14.82 -9.09 9.96
CA ALA A 28 -16.22 -8.79 10.28
C ALA A 28 -16.73 -7.60 9.46
N LEU A 29 -15.92 -6.54 9.30
CA LEU A 29 -16.20 -5.46 8.37
C LEU A 29 -16.30 -6.00 6.95
N LEU A 30 -15.31 -6.75 6.47
CA LEU A 30 -15.33 -7.31 5.11
C LEU A 30 -16.59 -8.16 4.87
N ARG A 31 -17.01 -9.00 5.82
CA ARG A 31 -18.25 -9.81 5.70
C ARG A 31 -19.50 -8.94 5.61
N ARG A 32 -19.60 -7.93 6.48
CA ARG A 32 -20.72 -6.98 6.44
C ARG A 32 -20.76 -6.25 5.10
N GLU A 33 -19.60 -5.81 4.63
CA GLU A 33 -19.48 -4.99 3.43
C GLU A 33 -19.59 -5.78 2.12
N LEU A 34 -19.09 -7.03 2.06
CA LEU A 34 -19.28 -7.93 0.90
C LEU A 34 -20.74 -8.32 0.71
N ALA A 35 -21.57 -8.19 1.74
CA ALA A 35 -23.03 -8.31 1.60
C ALA A 35 -23.65 -7.13 0.84
N PHE A 36 -22.90 -6.04 0.62
CA PHE A 36 -23.35 -4.87 -0.13
C PHE A 36 -22.63 -4.76 -1.48
N PRO A 37 -23.34 -4.89 -2.60
CA PRO A 37 -22.80 -4.64 -3.94
C PRO A 37 -22.16 -3.24 -4.11
N SER A 38 -22.49 -2.29 -3.23
CA SER A 38 -22.00 -0.91 -3.25
C SER A 38 -20.65 -0.69 -2.56
N LEU A 39 -20.01 -1.70 -1.97
CA LEU A 39 -18.77 -1.50 -1.21
C LEU A 39 -17.66 -0.81 -2.04
N PRO A 40 -17.31 -1.25 -3.26
CA PRO A 40 -16.31 -0.57 -4.07
C PRO A 40 -16.64 0.92 -4.29
N ARG A 41 -17.92 1.23 -4.54
CA ARG A 41 -18.41 2.60 -4.70
C ARG A 41 -18.23 3.44 -3.44
N LEU A 42 -18.57 2.91 -2.26
CA LEU A 42 -18.43 3.63 -0.99
C LEU A 42 -16.96 3.94 -0.67
N LEU A 43 -16.08 2.95 -0.87
CA LEU A 43 -14.65 3.14 -0.61
C LEU A 43 -14.02 4.11 -1.62
N PHE A 44 -14.47 4.10 -2.87
CA PHE A 44 -14.05 5.08 -3.88
C PHE A 44 -14.51 6.49 -3.56
N GLN A 45 -15.78 6.67 -3.20
CA GLN A 45 -16.30 7.97 -2.78
C GLN A 45 -15.53 8.52 -1.57
N ARG A 46 -15.26 7.68 -0.58
CA ARG A 46 -14.39 8.02 0.54
C ARG A 46 -13.01 8.47 0.07
N LYS A 47 -12.40 7.73 -0.87
CA LYS A 47 -11.07 8.07 -1.38
C LYS A 47 -11.04 9.40 -2.11
N MET A 48 -12.06 9.68 -2.92
CA MET A 48 -12.24 10.98 -3.56
C MET A 48 -12.39 12.10 -2.53
N MET A 49 -13.15 11.88 -1.46
CA MET A 49 -13.27 12.84 -0.36
C MET A 49 -11.92 13.08 0.31
N GLU A 50 -11.16 12.03 0.64
CA GLU A 50 -9.82 12.17 1.23
C GLU A 50 -8.89 13.03 0.36
N ILE A 51 -8.87 12.80 -0.96
CA ILE A 51 -8.03 13.56 -1.90
C ILE A 51 -8.49 15.03 -2.02
N THR A 52 -9.79 15.29 -1.99
CA THR A 52 -10.36 16.65 -2.13
C THR A 52 -10.30 17.47 -0.85
N MET A 53 -10.43 16.83 0.30
CA MET A 53 -10.46 17.50 1.61
C MET A 53 -9.07 17.86 2.12
N ILE A 54 -8.04 17.16 1.66
CA ILE A 54 -6.65 17.45 2.04
C ILE A 54 -6.11 18.54 1.09
N PRO A 55 -5.62 19.69 1.61
CA PRO A 55 -4.94 20.67 0.78
C PRO A 55 -3.80 20.02 0.00
N MET A 56 -3.78 20.20 -1.32
CA MET A 56 -2.83 19.54 -2.23
C MET A 56 -2.91 18.00 -2.25
N GLY A 57 -4.02 17.40 -1.81
CA GLY A 57 -4.18 15.94 -1.77
C GLY A 57 -3.95 15.28 -3.13
N LEU A 58 -4.52 15.85 -4.20
CA LEU A 58 -4.31 15.35 -5.56
C LEU A 58 -2.83 15.41 -5.98
N GLN A 59 -2.16 16.54 -5.71
CA GLN A 59 -0.74 16.72 -6.03
C GLN A 59 0.15 15.78 -5.22
N ALA A 60 -0.17 15.55 -3.94
CA ALA A 60 0.55 14.61 -3.08
C ALA A 60 0.41 13.16 -3.57
N THR A 61 -0.81 12.77 -3.99
CA THR A 61 -1.05 11.47 -4.62
C THR A 61 -0.26 11.34 -5.93
N LEU A 62 -0.36 12.32 -6.82
CA LEU A 62 0.38 12.34 -8.09
C LEU A 62 1.90 12.24 -7.89
N ALA A 63 2.45 12.94 -6.89
CA ALA A 63 3.87 12.88 -6.58
C ALA A 63 4.31 11.51 -6.01
N SER A 64 3.43 10.84 -5.27
CA SER A 64 3.72 9.54 -4.65
C SER A 64 3.52 8.35 -5.59
N TYR A 65 2.61 8.48 -6.56
CA TYR A 65 2.18 7.38 -7.42
C TYR A 65 3.31 6.68 -8.20
N PRO A 66 4.25 7.39 -8.87
CA PRO A 66 5.35 6.74 -9.59
C PRO A 66 6.22 5.85 -8.69
N SER A 67 6.42 6.27 -7.44
CA SER A 67 7.13 5.49 -6.44
C SER A 67 6.36 4.24 -6.04
N TRP A 68 5.03 4.33 -5.92
CA TRP A 68 4.21 3.15 -5.64
C TRP A 68 4.28 2.14 -6.77
N VAL A 69 4.20 2.58 -8.02
CA VAL A 69 4.37 1.75 -9.22
C VAL A 69 5.73 1.05 -9.21
N SER A 70 6.82 1.83 -9.19
CA SER A 70 8.19 1.29 -9.23
C SER A 70 8.46 0.28 -8.11
N ASN A 71 8.05 0.60 -6.88
CA ASN A 71 8.21 -0.30 -5.74
C ASN A 71 7.40 -1.60 -5.90
N THR A 72 6.20 -1.52 -6.48
CA THR A 72 5.34 -2.70 -6.68
C THR A 72 5.94 -3.60 -7.76
N CYS A 73 6.39 -3.05 -8.88
CA CYS A 73 7.09 -3.80 -9.93
C CYS A 73 8.35 -4.50 -9.42
N ALA A 74 9.18 -3.77 -8.66
CA ALA A 74 10.38 -4.34 -8.05
C ALA A 74 10.04 -5.47 -7.06
N THR A 75 8.96 -5.30 -6.29
CA THR A 75 8.47 -6.32 -5.36
C THR A 75 8.01 -7.58 -6.11
N GLN A 76 7.24 -7.44 -7.19
CA GLN A 76 6.77 -8.58 -8.00
C GLN A 76 7.92 -9.33 -8.67
N ARG A 77 8.93 -8.62 -9.18
CA ARG A 77 10.16 -9.27 -9.66
C ARG A 77 10.84 -10.07 -8.55
N ASN A 78 11.05 -9.47 -7.38
CA ASN A 78 11.70 -10.14 -6.24
C ASN A 78 10.91 -11.39 -5.80
N ILE A 79 9.58 -11.31 -5.75
CA ILE A 79 8.71 -12.46 -5.47
C ILE A 79 8.92 -13.54 -6.52
N THR A 80 8.98 -13.19 -7.80
CA THR A 80 9.16 -14.15 -8.88
C THR A 80 10.50 -14.87 -8.77
N GLU A 81 11.60 -14.15 -8.55
CA GLU A 81 12.93 -14.73 -8.36
C GLU A 81 13.00 -15.64 -7.12
N GLU A 82 12.45 -15.18 -6.00
CA GLU A 82 12.40 -15.96 -4.76
C GLU A 82 11.54 -17.21 -4.94
N ALA A 83 10.33 -17.07 -5.48
CA ALA A 83 9.41 -18.18 -5.70
C ALA A 83 10.00 -19.22 -6.65
N LEU A 84 10.57 -18.83 -7.79
CA LEU A 84 11.22 -19.76 -8.72
C LEU A 84 12.37 -20.55 -8.05
N ARG A 85 13.18 -19.86 -7.24
CA ARG A 85 14.23 -20.52 -6.44
C ARG A 85 13.64 -21.51 -5.44
N HIS A 86 12.53 -21.17 -4.78
CA HIS A 86 11.90 -22.00 -3.76
C HIS A 86 11.07 -23.16 -4.31
N PHE A 87 10.42 -23.00 -5.46
CA PHE A 87 9.77 -24.09 -6.18
C PHE A 87 10.79 -25.11 -6.69
N SER A 88 11.92 -24.65 -7.23
CA SER A 88 12.92 -25.55 -7.85
C SER A 88 13.85 -26.26 -6.87
N ARG A 89 14.15 -25.65 -5.71
CA ARG A 89 15.18 -26.15 -4.79
C ARG A 89 14.69 -26.57 -3.40
N PHE A 90 13.49 -26.15 -3.01
CA PHE A 90 13.03 -26.26 -1.62
C PHE A 90 11.57 -26.73 -1.52
N ASP A 91 11.02 -27.31 -2.59
CA ASP A 91 9.67 -27.89 -2.68
C ASP A 91 8.59 -27.02 -2.01
N LEU A 92 8.58 -25.71 -2.34
CA LEU A 92 7.65 -24.74 -1.75
C LEU A 92 6.20 -25.25 -1.72
N GLU A 93 5.72 -25.82 -2.82
CA GLU A 93 4.35 -26.32 -2.93
C GLU A 93 4.07 -27.39 -1.88
N THR A 94 4.90 -28.44 -1.83
CA THR A 94 4.79 -29.52 -0.86
C THR A 94 4.87 -28.99 0.57
N ARG A 95 5.89 -28.18 0.89
CA ARG A 95 6.07 -27.61 2.24
C ARG A 95 4.88 -26.77 2.69
N TRP A 96 4.30 -25.97 1.78
CA TRP A 96 3.14 -25.14 2.10
C TRP A 96 1.86 -25.96 2.24
N MET A 97 1.69 -26.99 1.41
CA MET A 97 0.53 -27.88 1.45
C MET A 97 0.54 -28.76 2.71
N ASP A 98 1.72 -29.25 3.13
CA ASP A 98 1.94 -30.04 4.34
C ASP A 98 1.76 -29.21 5.63
N ALA A 99 1.96 -27.88 5.55
CA ALA A 99 1.71 -27.01 6.69
C ALA A 99 0.22 -26.99 7.05
N GLY A 100 -0.14 -27.26 8.31
CA GLY A 100 -1.53 -27.19 8.75
C GLY A 100 -2.15 -25.79 8.61
N PRO A 101 -3.50 -25.67 8.60
CA PRO A 101 -4.18 -24.38 8.46
C PRO A 101 -3.75 -23.33 9.48
N ASP A 102 -3.41 -23.72 10.71
CA ASP A 102 -2.96 -22.79 11.75
C ASP A 102 -1.56 -22.24 11.46
N VAL A 103 -0.65 -23.08 10.95
CA VAL A 103 0.71 -22.66 10.57
C VAL A 103 0.66 -21.70 9.38
N ARG A 104 -0.11 -22.04 8.33
CA ARG A 104 -0.34 -21.12 7.20
C ARG A 104 -0.95 -19.81 7.67
N GLY A 105 -1.98 -19.90 8.53
CA GLY A 105 -2.65 -18.75 9.11
C GLY A 105 -1.69 -17.82 9.85
N LYS A 106 -0.76 -18.37 10.63
CA LYS A 106 0.27 -17.60 11.32
C LYS A 106 1.17 -16.83 10.35
N HIS A 107 1.73 -17.48 9.33
CA HIS A 107 2.59 -16.82 8.33
C HIS A 107 1.85 -15.67 7.62
N ILE A 108 0.58 -15.88 7.28
CA ILE A 108 -0.26 -14.89 6.61
C ILE A 108 -0.59 -13.72 7.55
N LEU A 109 -0.95 -13.99 8.80
CA LEU A 109 -1.28 -12.96 9.78
C LEU A 109 -0.05 -12.12 10.13
N ASP A 110 1.09 -12.76 10.38
CA ASP A 110 2.37 -12.08 10.66
C ASP A 110 2.76 -11.14 9.50
N ALA A 111 2.53 -11.58 8.26
CA ALA A 111 2.73 -10.75 7.08
C ALA A 111 1.83 -9.50 7.08
N MET A 112 0.52 -9.67 7.30
CA MET A 112 -0.43 -8.56 7.36
C MET A 112 -0.10 -7.58 8.49
N VAL A 113 0.19 -8.09 9.69
CA VAL A 113 0.55 -7.28 10.86
C VAL A 113 1.81 -6.46 10.58
N SER A 114 2.85 -7.10 10.05
CA SER A 114 4.13 -6.45 9.76
C SER A 114 4.01 -5.28 8.79
N LEU A 115 3.08 -5.37 7.83
CA LEU A 115 2.85 -4.35 6.82
C LEU A 115 1.89 -3.26 7.31
N CYS A 116 0.71 -3.67 7.77
CA CYS A 116 -0.39 -2.78 8.09
C CYS A 116 -0.10 -1.95 9.34
N SER A 117 0.69 -2.47 10.28
CA SER A 117 1.15 -1.69 11.43
C SER A 117 2.11 -0.56 11.06
N LYS A 118 2.86 -0.68 9.96
CA LYS A 118 3.88 0.30 9.52
C LYS A 118 3.33 1.30 8.50
N ALA A 119 2.27 0.94 7.79
CA ALA A 119 1.75 1.70 6.66
C ALA A 119 0.24 1.83 6.74
N ARG A 120 -0.23 3.01 7.14
CA ARG A 120 -1.67 3.29 7.27
C ARG A 120 -2.42 3.10 5.95
N ASN A 121 -1.87 3.59 4.84
CA ASN A 121 -2.47 3.42 3.52
C ASN A 121 -2.58 1.94 3.12
N LEU A 122 -1.65 1.08 3.54
CA LEU A 122 -1.77 -0.38 3.33
C LEU A 122 -2.81 -1.01 4.27
N ASN A 123 -2.92 -0.56 5.52
CA ASN A 123 -3.98 -0.99 6.43
C ASN A 123 -5.37 -0.65 5.87
N GLU A 124 -5.54 0.57 5.36
CA GLU A 124 -6.77 1.00 4.70
C GLU A 124 -6.98 0.22 3.40
N ALA A 125 -5.92 -0.04 2.62
CA ALA A 125 -6.02 -0.78 1.37
C ALA A 125 -6.54 -2.21 1.52
N ARG A 126 -6.50 -2.78 2.74
CA ARG A 126 -7.15 -4.05 3.03
C ARG A 126 -8.61 -4.05 2.58
N SER A 127 -9.34 -2.93 2.71
CA SER A 127 -10.75 -2.84 2.28
C SER A 127 -10.97 -3.14 0.80
N TYR A 128 -9.91 -3.03 -0.01
CA TYR A 128 -9.92 -3.33 -1.43
C TYR A 128 -9.45 -4.77 -1.73
N CYS A 129 -9.04 -5.54 -0.72
CA CYS A 129 -8.34 -6.82 -0.90
C CYS A 129 -9.09 -8.02 -0.29
N PRO A 130 -10.28 -8.39 -0.78
CA PRO A 130 -11.02 -9.57 -0.30
C PRO A 130 -10.28 -10.91 -0.53
N GLU A 131 -9.28 -10.93 -1.40
CA GLU A 131 -8.36 -12.05 -1.63
C GLU A 131 -7.48 -12.31 -0.40
N LEU A 132 -7.28 -11.28 0.42
CA LEU A 132 -6.48 -11.33 1.65
C LEU A 132 -7.30 -11.73 2.89
N SER A 133 -8.46 -12.37 2.73
CA SER A 133 -9.14 -13.00 3.86
C SER A 133 -8.27 -14.12 4.45
N LEU A 134 -7.94 -13.99 5.73
CA LEU A 134 -7.17 -14.98 6.47
C LEU A 134 -7.88 -16.33 6.47
N LYS A 135 -9.21 -16.33 6.67
CA LYS A 135 -10.02 -17.55 6.62
C LYS A 135 -9.85 -18.29 5.29
N ARG A 136 -9.88 -17.57 4.16
CA ARG A 136 -9.75 -18.16 2.81
C ARG A 136 -8.33 -18.65 2.55
N LEU A 137 -7.32 -17.81 2.81
CA LEU A 137 -5.93 -18.11 2.46
C LEU A 137 -5.35 -19.29 3.26
N ARG A 138 -5.79 -19.50 4.50
CA ARG A 138 -5.23 -20.55 5.36
C ARG A 138 -5.86 -21.94 5.17
N ALA A 139 -7.04 -22.01 4.56
CA ALA A 139 -7.89 -23.21 4.57
C ALA A 139 -7.20 -24.42 3.92
N ASP A 140 -7.06 -24.42 2.60
CA ASP A 140 -6.53 -25.56 1.83
C ASP A 140 -5.09 -25.35 1.32
N GLY A 141 -4.52 -24.17 1.52
CA GLY A 141 -3.19 -23.79 1.05
C GLY A 141 -3.13 -23.40 -0.44
N LYS A 142 -3.98 -23.98 -1.29
CA LYS A 142 -4.04 -23.72 -2.73
C LYS A 142 -4.34 -22.27 -3.04
N VAL A 143 -5.30 -21.66 -2.32
CA VAL A 143 -5.69 -20.26 -2.53
C VAL A 143 -4.49 -19.31 -2.40
N PHE A 144 -3.58 -19.57 -1.45
CA PHE A 144 -2.35 -18.77 -1.31
C PHE A 144 -1.38 -19.02 -2.47
N LEU A 145 -1.21 -20.27 -2.92
CA LEU A 145 -0.33 -20.59 -4.04
C LEU A 145 -0.82 -19.99 -5.36
N ASP A 146 -2.13 -19.99 -5.58
CA ASP A 146 -2.75 -19.33 -6.73
C ASP A 146 -2.54 -17.81 -6.67
N LEU A 147 -2.70 -17.21 -5.48
CA LEU A 147 -2.42 -15.80 -5.27
C LEU A 147 -0.93 -15.48 -5.51
N LEU A 148 -0.01 -16.34 -5.06
CA LEU A 148 1.42 -16.22 -5.33
C LEU A 148 1.69 -16.24 -6.84
N LYS A 149 1.16 -17.24 -7.56
CA LYS A 149 1.30 -17.34 -9.03
C LYS A 149 0.71 -16.12 -9.74
N SER A 150 -0.38 -15.54 -9.22
CA SER A 150 -1.01 -14.35 -9.82
C SER A 150 -0.12 -13.09 -9.76
N VAL A 151 0.74 -12.96 -8.76
CA VAL A 151 1.67 -11.81 -8.63
C VAL A 151 3.04 -12.07 -9.26
N MET A 152 3.34 -13.32 -9.64
CA MET A 152 4.56 -13.66 -10.36
C MET A 152 4.52 -13.12 -11.79
N LEU A 153 5.69 -12.65 -12.24
CA LEU A 153 5.94 -12.19 -13.59
C LEU A 153 6.26 -13.38 -14.50
N GLU A 154 5.98 -13.23 -15.79
CA GLU A 154 6.38 -14.20 -16.82
C GLU A 154 7.90 -14.14 -17.07
N ASP A 155 8.47 -12.94 -17.06
CA ASP A 155 9.91 -12.71 -17.16
C ASP A 155 10.39 -11.89 -15.95
N ALA A 156 11.32 -12.47 -15.19
CA ALA A 156 11.96 -11.84 -14.02
C ALA A 156 13.35 -11.24 -14.32
N SER A 157 13.81 -11.31 -15.57
CA SER A 157 15.12 -10.79 -15.99
C SER A 157 15.21 -9.26 -15.93
N PHE A 158 14.07 -8.57 -15.98
CA PHE A 158 13.96 -7.12 -15.84
C PHE A 158 12.86 -6.71 -14.85
N ILE A 159 12.92 -5.47 -14.35
CA ILE A 159 11.83 -4.88 -13.57
C ILE A 159 10.84 -4.26 -14.56
N PRO A 160 9.57 -4.68 -14.57
CA PRO A 160 8.60 -4.13 -15.51
C PRO A 160 8.29 -2.66 -15.19
N THR A 161 7.88 -1.91 -16.19
CA THR A 161 7.48 -0.49 -16.02
C THR A 161 6.10 -0.35 -15.38
N GLU A 162 5.28 -1.39 -15.47
CA GLU A 162 3.92 -1.44 -14.94
C GLU A 162 3.73 -2.71 -14.11
N PRO A 163 2.94 -2.65 -13.02
CA PRO A 163 2.73 -3.80 -12.16
C PRO A 163 1.71 -4.76 -12.78
N LYS A 164 1.86 -6.04 -12.50
CA LYS A 164 0.82 -7.03 -12.82
C LYS A 164 -0.32 -6.89 -11.80
N PHE A 165 -1.46 -6.36 -12.22
CA PHE A 165 -2.63 -6.23 -11.34
C PHE A 165 -3.25 -7.61 -11.07
N VAL A 166 -3.66 -7.84 -9.83
CA VAL A 166 -4.34 -9.08 -9.44
C VAL A 166 -5.82 -8.95 -9.80
N SER A 167 -6.38 -9.84 -10.62
CA SER A 167 -7.81 -9.77 -10.98
C SER A 167 -8.70 -10.10 -9.77
N TYR A 168 -9.84 -9.40 -9.66
CA TYR A 168 -10.92 -9.79 -8.77
C TYR A 168 -12.27 -9.38 -9.36
N PRO A 169 -13.20 -10.33 -9.60
CA PRO A 169 -14.42 -10.05 -10.37
C PRO A 169 -15.21 -8.84 -9.88
N GLY A 170 -15.36 -8.65 -8.56
CA GLY A 170 -16.11 -7.53 -8.00
C GLY A 170 -15.43 -6.17 -8.19
N TRP A 171 -14.09 -6.12 -8.20
CA TRP A 171 -13.34 -4.90 -8.43
C TRP A 171 -13.21 -4.60 -9.91
N ASP A 172 -12.97 -5.62 -10.72
CA ASP A 172 -12.77 -5.48 -12.16
C ASP A 172 -14.08 -5.02 -12.83
N ALA A 173 -15.22 -5.60 -12.45
CA ALA A 173 -16.53 -5.16 -12.94
C ALA A 173 -16.83 -3.70 -12.55
N TRP A 174 -16.59 -3.34 -11.29
CA TRP A 174 -16.84 -1.99 -10.81
C TRP A 174 -15.89 -0.96 -11.42
N ALA A 175 -14.60 -1.29 -11.57
CA ALA A 175 -13.61 -0.43 -12.20
C ALA A 175 -13.97 -0.18 -13.68
N ALA A 176 -14.37 -1.21 -14.42
CA ALA A 176 -14.84 -1.08 -15.80
C ALA A 176 -16.07 -0.18 -15.92
N ASP A 177 -16.97 -0.20 -14.94
CA ASP A 177 -18.13 0.70 -14.90
C ASP A 177 -17.73 2.14 -14.55
N GLN A 178 -16.75 2.35 -13.67
CA GLN A 178 -16.23 3.69 -13.41
C GLN A 178 -15.52 4.27 -14.63
N ASP A 179 -14.75 3.47 -15.37
CA ASP A 179 -14.01 3.96 -16.54
C ASP A 179 -14.92 4.54 -17.63
N LYS A 180 -16.14 4.01 -17.77
CA LYS A 180 -17.16 4.58 -18.68
C LYS A 180 -17.69 5.93 -18.20
N LEU A 181 -17.59 6.23 -16.90
CA LEU A 181 -18.13 7.41 -16.23
C LEU A 181 -17.04 8.44 -15.83
N ASN A 182 -15.78 8.14 -16.12
CA ASN A 182 -14.61 8.86 -15.59
C ASN A 182 -14.20 10.05 -16.48
N ASP A 183 -14.91 11.16 -16.32
CA ASP A 183 -14.62 12.45 -16.95
C ASP A 183 -13.60 13.33 -16.19
N SER A 184 -13.41 13.11 -14.88
CA SER A 184 -12.49 13.94 -14.07
C SER A 184 -11.17 13.24 -13.72
N GLU A 185 -10.07 13.99 -13.76
CA GLU A 185 -8.73 13.55 -13.33
C GLU A 185 -8.70 13.06 -11.87
N LEU A 186 -9.51 13.66 -11.00
CA LEU A 186 -9.65 13.23 -9.60
C LEU A 186 -10.14 11.79 -9.50
N LYS A 187 -11.18 11.44 -10.27
CA LYS A 187 -11.75 10.09 -10.28
C LYS A 187 -10.73 9.08 -10.77
N LYS A 188 -10.05 9.38 -11.90
CA LYS A 188 -9.00 8.53 -12.47
C LYS A 188 -7.87 8.30 -11.47
N MET A 189 -7.40 9.37 -10.82
CA MET A 189 -6.33 9.26 -9.83
C MET A 189 -6.75 8.47 -8.59
N SER A 190 -8.00 8.65 -8.12
CA SER A 190 -8.54 7.88 -7.00
C SER A 190 -8.60 6.39 -7.31
N LEU A 191 -9.05 6.02 -8.52
CA LEU A 191 -9.11 4.63 -8.96
C LEU A 191 -7.71 4.03 -9.09
N ALA A 192 -6.79 4.73 -9.76
CA ALA A 192 -5.42 4.28 -9.91
C ALA A 192 -4.71 4.11 -8.55
N GLU A 193 -4.93 5.01 -7.58
CA GLU A 193 -4.42 4.86 -6.22
C GLU A 193 -4.97 3.60 -5.52
N ILE A 194 -6.27 3.32 -5.65
CA ILE A 194 -6.88 2.11 -5.08
C ILE A 194 -6.23 0.85 -5.69
N LEU A 195 -6.14 0.79 -7.02
CA LEU A 195 -5.60 -0.37 -7.73
C LEU A 195 -4.13 -0.62 -7.38
N ILE A 196 -3.30 0.44 -7.36
CA ILE A 196 -1.87 0.26 -7.02
C ILE A 196 -1.68 -0.14 -5.56
N LEU A 197 -2.44 0.45 -4.61
CA LEU A 197 -2.31 0.11 -3.20
C LEU A 197 -2.79 -1.32 -2.92
N ARG A 198 -3.85 -1.76 -3.60
CA ARG A 198 -4.32 -3.15 -3.58
C ARG A 198 -3.24 -4.11 -4.06
N THR A 199 -2.72 -3.93 -5.27
CA THR A 199 -1.67 -4.79 -5.83
C THR A 199 -0.40 -4.80 -4.97
N LYS A 200 -0.03 -3.63 -4.44
CA LYS A 200 1.12 -3.47 -3.55
C LYS A 200 0.93 -4.25 -2.25
N LEU A 201 -0.23 -4.14 -1.59
CA LEU A 201 -0.51 -4.89 -0.37
C LEU A 201 -0.48 -6.40 -0.62
N ILE A 202 -1.15 -6.87 -1.67
CA ILE A 202 -1.18 -8.31 -2.01
C ILE A 202 0.23 -8.84 -2.24
N SER A 203 1.03 -8.14 -3.05
CA SER A 203 2.40 -8.53 -3.36
C SER A 203 3.25 -8.62 -2.09
N TYR A 204 3.19 -7.62 -1.21
CA TYR A 204 3.93 -7.69 0.05
C TYR A 204 3.45 -8.82 0.97
N VAL A 205 2.15 -9.04 1.12
CA VAL A 205 1.64 -10.13 1.97
C VAL A 205 2.15 -11.48 1.48
N VAL A 206 2.09 -11.71 0.16
CA VAL A 206 2.63 -12.92 -0.47
C VAL A 206 4.13 -13.05 -0.21
N GLN A 207 4.92 -11.99 -0.41
CA GLN A 207 6.37 -12.03 -0.19
C GLN A 207 6.73 -12.33 1.27
N PHE A 208 6.05 -11.66 2.21
CA PHE A 208 6.28 -11.86 3.64
C PHE A 208 5.92 -13.29 4.06
N ALA A 209 4.76 -13.81 3.64
CA ALA A 209 4.33 -15.16 3.97
C ALA A 209 5.28 -16.22 3.36
N LEU A 210 5.70 -16.03 2.11
CA LEU A 210 6.70 -16.87 1.44
C LEU A 210 8.01 -16.93 2.26
N ARG A 211 8.56 -15.77 2.62
CA ARG A 211 9.81 -15.68 3.38
C ARG A 211 9.65 -16.26 4.79
N SER A 212 8.53 -15.99 5.46
CA SER A 212 8.21 -16.53 6.77
C SER A 212 8.12 -18.07 6.77
N CYS A 213 7.53 -18.67 5.72
CA CYS A 213 7.47 -20.13 5.54
C CYS A 213 8.86 -20.78 5.58
N PHE A 214 9.88 -20.09 5.06
CA PHE A 214 11.28 -20.53 5.06
C PHE A 214 12.12 -19.99 6.21
N GLY A 215 11.53 -19.30 7.20
CA GLY A 215 12.27 -18.70 8.31
C GLY A 215 13.19 -17.56 7.90
N LEU A 216 12.96 -16.96 6.72
CA LEU A 216 13.73 -15.83 6.22
C LEU A 216 13.22 -14.53 6.84
N LEU A 217 14.13 -13.56 7.03
CA LEU A 217 13.75 -12.24 7.52
C LEU A 217 12.74 -11.56 6.57
N PRO A 218 11.77 -10.82 7.10
CA PRO A 218 10.84 -10.06 6.27
C PRO A 218 11.56 -9.05 5.37
N PRO A 219 11.03 -8.73 4.18
CA PRO A 219 11.61 -7.70 3.34
C PRO A 219 11.49 -6.32 3.99
N SER A 220 12.47 -5.46 3.73
CA SER A 220 12.49 -4.11 4.29
C SER A 220 11.42 -3.24 3.65
N PHE A 221 10.61 -2.57 4.48
CA PHE A 221 9.55 -1.66 4.02
C PHE A 221 10.01 -0.20 4.13
N MET A 222 10.59 0.32 3.06
CA MET A 222 11.26 1.62 3.07
C MET A 222 10.28 2.80 3.03
N VAL A 223 10.66 3.92 3.65
CA VAL A 223 10.02 5.23 3.45
C VAL A 223 10.89 6.05 2.53
N GLN A 224 10.30 6.59 1.46
CA GLN A 224 10.91 7.73 0.81
C GLN A 224 10.78 8.95 1.72
N LYS A 225 11.92 9.42 2.23
CA LYS A 225 11.94 10.66 2.98
C LYS A 225 11.89 11.80 1.98
N GLU A 226 10.78 12.53 1.98
CA GLU A 226 10.69 13.76 1.19
C GLU A 226 11.76 14.75 1.67
N HIS A 227 12.38 15.44 0.71
CA HIS A 227 13.18 16.60 1.03
C HIS A 227 12.27 17.66 1.62
N LYS A 228 12.34 17.87 2.94
CA LYS A 228 11.80 19.07 3.55
C LYS A 228 12.58 20.25 2.98
N SER A 229 12.03 20.91 1.97
CA SER A 229 12.39 22.31 1.74
C SER A 229 12.15 23.03 3.06
N GLY A 230 13.06 23.91 3.50
CA GLY A 230 13.07 24.50 4.84
C GLY A 230 11.82 25.30 5.25
N GLN A 231 10.71 25.21 4.52
CA GLN A 231 9.42 25.65 4.98
C GLN A 231 9.01 24.83 6.21
N LYS A 232 8.89 25.53 7.33
CA LYS A 232 8.14 25.05 8.49
C LYS A 232 6.71 24.81 8.01
N ALA A 233 6.42 23.61 7.52
CA ALA A 233 5.06 23.21 7.24
C ALA A 233 4.31 23.34 8.56
N ASN A 234 3.41 24.33 8.64
CA ASN A 234 2.45 24.40 9.72
C ASN A 234 1.82 23.01 9.82
N ALA A 235 1.71 22.50 11.05
CA ALA A 235 1.06 21.22 11.25
C ALA A 235 -0.31 21.28 10.54
N PRO A 236 -0.62 20.36 9.62
CA PRO A 236 -1.86 20.44 8.87
C PRO A 236 -3.02 20.50 9.87
N THR A 237 -3.71 21.63 9.90
CA THR A 237 -4.96 21.79 10.63
C THR A 237 -5.99 20.88 9.97
N LEU A 238 -6.76 20.17 10.80
CA LEU A 238 -7.86 19.34 10.32
C LEU A 238 -8.78 20.19 9.43
N PRO A 239 -9.10 19.73 8.22
CA PRO A 239 -10.16 20.33 7.43
C PRO A 239 -11.44 20.45 8.29
N PRO A 240 -12.14 21.60 8.28
CA PRO A 240 -13.35 21.80 9.10
C PRO A 240 -14.38 20.69 8.94
N VAL A 241 -14.55 20.18 7.72
CA VAL A 241 -15.48 19.09 7.41
C VAL A 241 -15.07 17.77 8.09
N LEU A 242 -13.77 17.46 8.21
CA LEU A 242 -13.32 16.29 8.99
C LEU A 242 -13.57 16.47 10.49
N THR A 243 -13.47 17.70 10.98
CA THR A 243 -13.75 18.01 12.39
C THR A 243 -15.24 17.82 12.71
N GLU A 244 -16.12 18.26 11.82
CA GLU A 244 -17.56 18.09 11.93
C GLU A 244 -17.96 16.61 11.89
N LEU A 245 -17.43 15.85 10.92
CA LEU A 245 -17.67 14.41 10.78
C LEU A 245 -17.24 13.60 12.01
N LEU A 246 -16.25 14.07 12.76
CA LEU A 246 -15.75 13.42 13.98
C LEU A 246 -16.52 13.84 15.25
N GLY A 247 -17.65 14.53 15.13
CA GLY A 247 -18.44 14.98 16.27
C GLY A 247 -17.94 16.29 16.89
N GLY A 248 -17.26 17.12 16.10
CA GLY A 248 -16.77 18.43 16.50
C GLY A 248 -15.34 18.43 17.05
N SER A 249 -14.87 19.63 17.42
CA SER A 249 -13.47 19.87 17.78
C SER A 249 -13.00 19.07 19.00
N GLU A 250 -13.86 18.94 20.00
CA GLU A 250 -13.52 18.26 21.26
C GLU A 250 -13.31 16.75 21.09
N ALA A 251 -14.08 16.10 20.22
CA ALA A 251 -13.89 14.68 19.89
C ALA A 251 -12.75 14.45 18.87
N ALA A 252 -12.54 15.39 17.93
CA ALA A 252 -11.54 15.26 16.87
C ALA A 252 -10.09 15.45 17.37
N LYS A 253 -9.86 16.40 18.29
CA LYS A 253 -8.52 16.72 18.83
C LYS A 253 -7.77 15.52 19.42
N PRO A 254 -8.34 14.74 20.36
CA PRO A 254 -7.62 13.60 20.96
C PRO A 254 -7.32 12.52 19.91
N ARG A 255 -8.30 12.18 19.06
CA ARG A 255 -8.12 11.22 17.95
C ARG A 255 -6.95 11.60 17.04
N PHE A 256 -6.85 12.89 16.69
CA PHE A 256 -5.77 13.38 15.84
C PHE A 256 -4.42 13.39 16.55
N LYS A 257 -4.38 13.73 17.84
CA LYS A 257 -3.16 13.68 18.66
C LYS A 257 -2.60 12.25 18.69
N ASP A 258 -3.47 11.28 18.94
CA ASP A 258 -3.11 9.86 19.00
C ASP A 258 -2.65 9.35 17.64
N GLU A 259 -3.37 9.67 16.57
CA GLU A 259 -2.99 9.28 15.21
C GLU A 259 -1.68 9.93 14.75
N LYS A 260 -1.42 11.19 15.14
CA LYS A 260 -0.15 11.87 14.88
C LYS A 260 1.00 11.22 15.65
N ALA A 261 0.78 10.81 16.90
CA ALA A 261 1.76 10.08 17.68
C ALA A 261 2.05 8.70 17.05
N ALA A 262 1.01 7.97 16.68
CA ALA A 262 1.11 6.68 15.99
C ALA A 262 1.84 6.82 14.65
N MET A 263 1.51 7.84 13.85
CA MET A 263 2.21 8.15 12.59
C MET A 263 3.71 8.39 12.81
N LYS A 264 4.08 9.21 13.81
CA LYS A 264 5.48 9.45 14.15
C LYS A 264 6.20 8.17 14.57
N ALA A 265 5.56 7.34 15.40
CA ALA A 265 6.10 6.05 15.82
C ALA A 265 6.35 5.14 14.61
N ARG A 266 5.36 4.98 13.71
CA ARG A 266 5.49 4.19 12.47
C ARG A 266 6.61 4.69 11.57
N HIS A 267 6.69 6.00 11.34
CA HIS A 267 7.75 6.59 10.52
C HIS A 267 9.14 6.39 11.13
N SER A 268 9.26 6.34 12.45
CA SER A 268 10.53 6.14 13.13
C SER A 268 11.11 4.73 12.98
N GLN A 269 10.24 3.74 12.71
CA GLN A 269 10.57 2.31 12.56
C GLN A 269 10.93 1.92 11.12
N ARG A 270 10.72 2.80 10.14
CA ARG A 270 10.96 2.48 8.73
C ARG A 270 12.30 3.06 8.29
N PRO A 271 13.18 2.25 7.68
CA PRO A 271 14.43 2.76 7.14
C PRO A 271 14.13 3.75 6.00
N GLY A 272 14.84 4.88 6.03
CA GLY A 272 14.82 5.86 4.95
C GLY A 272 15.55 5.33 3.72
N GLN A 273 15.00 5.64 2.55
CA GLN A 273 15.71 5.52 1.28
C GLN A 273 15.94 6.92 0.69
N CYS A 274 17.06 7.10 0.01
CA CYS A 274 17.28 8.29 -0.79
C CYS A 274 16.20 8.42 -1.89
N CYS A 275 15.60 9.60 -2.02
CA CYS A 275 14.58 9.87 -3.05
C CYS A 275 15.17 10.28 -4.42
N TYR A 276 16.50 10.32 -4.56
CA TYR A 276 17.14 10.69 -5.83
C TYR A 276 17.15 9.50 -6.80
N LEU A 277 16.72 9.74 -8.04
CA LEU A 277 16.69 8.72 -9.09
C LEU A 277 18.10 8.17 -9.35
N GLY A 278 18.28 6.86 -9.19
CA GLY A 278 19.58 6.19 -9.31
C GLY A 278 20.40 6.14 -8.01
N CYS A 279 19.92 6.70 -6.89
CA CYS A 279 20.53 6.49 -5.58
C CYS A 279 19.76 5.45 -4.77
N SER A 280 20.29 4.24 -4.70
CA SER A 280 19.72 3.15 -3.92
C SER A 280 20.25 3.09 -2.48
N LYS A 281 20.80 4.19 -1.94
CA LYS A 281 21.28 4.21 -0.55
C LYS A 281 20.10 4.12 0.42
N THR A 282 20.17 3.15 1.31
CA THR A 282 19.19 2.85 2.35
C THR A 282 19.81 3.05 3.72
N GLU A 283 18.99 3.44 4.69
CA GLU A 283 19.39 3.42 6.10
C GLU A 283 19.65 1.97 6.52
N PRO A 284 20.70 1.72 7.32
CA PRO A 284 20.98 0.38 7.82
C PRO A 284 19.79 -0.13 8.65
N PRO A 285 19.48 -1.43 8.60
CA PRO A 285 18.30 -2.01 9.25
C PRO A 285 18.29 -1.83 10.77
N ASP A 286 19.49 -1.74 11.38
CA ASP A 286 19.69 -1.54 12.82
C ASP A 286 19.37 -0.11 13.30
N GLY A 287 19.13 0.82 12.37
CA GLY A 287 18.85 2.22 12.68
C GLY A 287 20.06 2.98 13.24
N SER A 288 21.28 2.42 13.17
CA SER A 288 22.52 3.03 13.65
C SER A 288 22.80 4.39 13.01
N VAL A 289 22.38 4.57 11.75
CA VAL A 289 22.51 5.82 11.02
C VAL A 289 21.17 6.23 10.42
N LYS A 290 20.58 7.31 10.94
CA LYS A 290 19.46 7.99 10.29
C LYS A 290 19.98 9.19 9.51
N PHE A 291 20.03 9.10 8.18
CA PHE A 291 20.42 10.25 7.38
C PHE A 291 19.19 11.11 7.05
N LEU A 292 19.26 12.40 7.41
CA LEU A 292 18.26 13.40 7.02
C LEU A 292 18.19 13.56 5.49
N ARG A 293 19.33 13.35 4.82
CA ARG A 293 19.51 13.44 3.37
C ARG A 293 20.70 12.59 2.95
N CYS A 294 20.64 12.00 1.76
CA CYS A 294 21.82 11.39 1.15
C CYS A 294 22.78 12.51 0.74
N LYS A 295 23.90 12.66 1.46
CA LYS A 295 24.90 13.72 1.21
C LYS A 295 25.35 13.78 -0.26
N PRO A 296 25.77 12.67 -0.92
CA PRO A 296 26.14 12.70 -2.33
C PRO A 296 25.05 13.23 -3.27
N CYS A 297 23.79 12.88 -3.03
CA CYS A 297 22.67 13.36 -3.86
C CYS A 297 22.35 14.81 -3.57
N PHE A 298 22.40 15.21 -2.30
CA PHE A 298 22.16 16.59 -1.90
C PHE A 298 23.19 17.53 -2.52
N ASP A 299 24.48 17.18 -2.42
CA ASP A 299 25.58 17.99 -2.94
C ASP A 299 25.54 18.08 -4.48
N LYS A 300 25.06 17.03 -5.16
CA LYS A 300 24.80 17.04 -6.61
C LYS A 300 23.57 17.88 -6.98
N MET A 301 22.47 17.78 -6.23
CA MET A 301 21.22 18.49 -6.52
C MET A 301 21.29 19.99 -6.23
N GLN A 302 22.17 20.46 -5.33
CA GLN A 302 22.39 21.91 -5.19
C GLN A 302 22.88 22.56 -6.50
N ARG A 303 23.38 21.78 -7.47
CA ARG A 303 23.80 22.26 -8.79
C ARG A 303 22.71 22.15 -9.87
N GLN A 304 21.62 21.41 -9.60
CA GLN A 304 20.50 21.20 -10.52
C GLN A 304 19.20 21.24 -9.73
N VAL A 305 18.68 22.44 -9.44
CA VAL A 305 17.38 22.59 -8.80
C VAL A 305 16.31 22.36 -9.86
N LEU A 306 15.94 21.10 -10.06
CA LEU A 306 14.75 20.76 -10.83
C LEU A 306 13.51 21.18 -10.02
N THR A 307 12.73 22.05 -10.62
CA THR A 307 11.40 22.47 -10.13
C THR A 307 10.51 21.23 -9.94
N ALA A 308 9.47 21.35 -9.10
CA ALA A 308 8.49 20.28 -8.91
C ALA A 308 7.84 19.86 -10.25
N GLN A 309 7.73 20.81 -11.18
CA GLN A 309 7.18 20.62 -12.52
C GLN A 309 8.13 19.86 -13.45
N GLU A 310 9.45 20.08 -13.35
CA GLU A 310 10.46 19.31 -14.09
C GLU A 310 10.62 17.90 -13.53
N ARG A 311 10.52 17.72 -12.20
CA ARG A 311 10.45 16.40 -11.58
C ARG A 311 9.20 15.63 -12.03
N ALA A 312 8.05 16.29 -12.06
CA ALA A 312 6.83 15.71 -12.61
C ALA A 312 7.06 15.34 -14.08
N ARG A 313 7.50 16.26 -14.96
CA ARG A 313 7.75 15.98 -16.39
C ARG A 313 8.72 14.83 -16.66
N LEU A 314 9.82 14.73 -15.90
CA LEU A 314 10.77 13.63 -16.02
C LEU A 314 10.20 12.29 -15.53
N GLN A 315 9.28 12.32 -14.57
CA GLN A 315 8.56 11.14 -14.10
C GLN A 315 7.33 10.80 -14.96
N THR A 316 6.74 11.79 -15.63
CA THR A 316 5.41 11.69 -16.25
C THR A 316 5.41 11.84 -17.76
N GLY A 317 6.55 11.77 -18.44
CA GLY A 317 6.62 11.74 -19.91
C GLY A 317 5.79 10.57 -20.45
N ASN A 318 4.50 10.83 -20.73
CA ASN A 318 3.41 9.90 -21.10
C ASN A 318 2.69 9.10 -19.98
N PHE A 319 2.68 9.51 -18.71
CA PHE A 319 2.06 8.68 -17.64
C PHE A 319 0.53 8.67 -17.60
N VAL A 320 -0.14 9.82 -17.77
CA VAL A 320 -1.62 9.89 -17.64
C VAL A 320 -2.31 9.21 -18.83
N THR A 321 -1.72 9.31 -20.02
CA THR A 321 -2.22 8.65 -21.23
C THR A 321 -1.94 7.14 -21.22
N LYS A 322 -0.82 6.67 -20.65
CA LYS A 322 -0.48 5.23 -20.57
C LYS A 322 -1.28 4.46 -19.51
N LEU A 323 -1.62 5.09 -18.37
CA LEU A 323 -2.57 4.51 -17.41
C LEU A 323 -3.92 4.17 -18.06
N TYR A 324 -4.29 4.88 -19.12
CA TYR A 324 -5.52 4.65 -19.88
C TYR A 324 -5.49 3.43 -20.79
N TYR A 325 -4.31 2.88 -21.10
CA TYR A 325 -4.14 1.72 -21.99
C TYR A 325 -3.65 0.45 -21.27
N ALA A 326 -3.11 0.56 -20.06
CA ALA A 326 -2.60 -0.58 -19.27
C ALA A 326 -3.68 -1.43 -18.55
N VAL A 327 -4.94 -0.97 -18.53
CA VAL A 327 -6.08 -1.68 -17.91
C VAL A 327 -6.90 -2.45 -18.97
N ARG A 328 -6.48 -2.46 -20.23
CA ARG A 328 -7.07 -3.35 -21.24
C ARG A 328 -6.28 -4.67 -21.29
N PRO A 329 -6.94 -5.84 -21.17
CA PRO A 329 -6.31 -7.11 -21.51
C PRO A 329 -5.94 -7.18 -23.00
#